data_AF-A0A376RDH5-F1
#
_entry.id   AF-A0A376RDH5-F1
#
_cell.length_a   1.000
_cell.length_b   1.000
_cell.length_c   1.000
_cell.angle_alpha   90.00
_cell.angle_beta   90.00
_cell.angle_gamma   90.00
#
_symmetry.space_group_name_H-M   'P 1'
#
loop_
_entity.id
_entity.type
_entity.pdbx_description
1 polymer ?
#
loop_
_entity_poly.entity_id
_entity_poly.type
_entity_poly.pdbx_seq_one_letter_code
_entity_poly.pdbx_strand_id
1 'polypeptide(L)'
;MPCIFCDVNTTNGSHGFLTCSALEKRGIDEIWHAIIDFKTALTASGRLQQVRQQQSVEWLRKQTEEEVLNHLFANEDFDRYYRQTLLAVKNNTLSPRTGLRQLSEFIQTQYFD
;
A
#
# COMPACT_ATOMS: atom_id res chain seq x y z
N MET A 1 -29.34 -0.28 -0.19
CA MET A 1 -28.78 0.79 -1.04
C MET A 1 -27.41 1.16 -0.49
N PRO A 2 -26.30 0.92 -1.19
CA PRO A 2 -25.02 1.49 -0.78
C PRO A 2 -24.82 2.83 -1.52
N CYS A 3 -24.96 3.93 -0.79
CA CYS A 3 -24.44 5.22 -1.23
C CYS A 3 -22.91 5.14 -1.17
N ILE A 4 -22.22 5.45 -2.27
CA ILE A 4 -20.76 5.56 -2.27
C ILE A 4 -20.44 6.91 -1.63
N PHE A 5 -19.73 6.89 -0.49
CA PHE A 5 -19.21 8.08 0.17
C PHE A 5 -17.88 8.46 -0.48
N CYS A 6 -17.82 9.64 -1.11
CA CYS A 6 -16.56 10.24 -1.53
C CYS A 6 -16.21 11.35 -0.55
N ASP A 7 -15.10 11.18 0.17
CA ASP A 7 -14.56 12.18 1.09
C ASP A 7 -13.87 13.28 0.26
N VAL A 8 -14.40 14.50 0.31
CA VAL A 8 -13.84 15.67 -0.38
C VAL A 8 -13.13 16.53 0.66
N ASN A 9 -11.80 16.49 0.65
CA ASN A 9 -10.98 17.21 1.61
C ASN A 9 -10.85 18.69 1.20
N THR A 10 -11.71 19.56 1.74
CA THR A 10 -11.63 21.03 1.56
C THR A 10 -10.85 21.64 2.72
N THR A 11 -9.80 22.40 2.42
CA THR A 11 -8.83 23.00 3.37
C THR A 11 -9.39 24.17 4.19
N ASN A 12 -10.56 24.01 4.83
CA ASN A 12 -11.03 24.87 5.92
C ASN A 12 -12.19 24.20 6.67
N GLY A 13 -11.87 23.46 7.74
CA GLY A 13 -12.74 23.27 8.92
C GLY A 13 -14.16 22.70 8.75
N SER A 14 -14.55 22.14 7.61
CA SER A 14 -15.88 21.53 7.43
C SER A 14 -15.79 20.38 6.43
N HIS A 15 -15.78 19.13 6.93
CA HIS A 15 -15.88 17.93 6.09
C HIS A 15 -17.30 17.85 5.51
N GLY A 16 -17.48 18.38 4.31
CA GLY A 16 -18.72 18.25 3.54
C GLY A 16 -18.73 16.94 2.78
N PHE A 17 -19.74 16.10 3.02
CA PHE A 17 -19.95 14.89 2.24
C PHE A 17 -20.91 15.18 1.09
N LEU A 18 -20.49 14.86 -0.14
CA LEU A 18 -21.38 14.84 -1.30
C LEU A 18 -22.05 13.47 -1.40
N THR A 19 -23.35 13.46 -1.70
CA THR A 19 -24.09 12.22 -1.97
C THR A 19 -24.39 12.13 -3.45
N CYS A 20 -24.22 10.94 -4.03
CA CYS A 20 -24.58 10.68 -5.41
C CYS A 20 -25.33 9.36 -5.58
N SER A 21 -26.14 9.28 -6.62
CA SER A 21 -26.78 8.07 -7.10
C SER A 21 -26.38 7.86 -8.56
N ALA A 22 -25.43 6.95 -8.78
CA ALA A 22 -24.94 6.63 -10.13
C ALA A 22 -26.07 6.06 -11.00
N LEU A 23 -26.97 5.25 -10.42
CA LEU A 23 -28.09 4.64 -11.12
C LEU A 23 -29.11 5.68 -11.60
N GLU A 24 -29.36 6.70 -10.77
CA GLU A 24 -30.32 7.77 -11.08
C GLU A 24 -29.65 8.99 -11.74
N LYS A 25 -28.34 8.92 -11.99
CA LYS A 25 -27.53 10.02 -12.56
C LYS A 25 -27.65 11.33 -11.77
N ARG A 26 -27.70 11.25 -10.44
CA ARG A 26 -27.79 12.41 -9.52
C ARG A 26 -26.49 12.58 -8.74
N GLY A 27 -26.04 13.82 -8.54
CA GLY A 27 -24.86 14.12 -7.72
C GLY A 27 -23.52 13.93 -8.43
N ILE A 28 -23.52 13.46 -9.68
CA ILE A 28 -22.27 13.15 -10.43
C ILE A 28 -21.60 14.44 -10.90
N ASP A 29 -22.38 15.41 -11.38
CA ASP A 29 -21.87 16.70 -11.82
C ASP A 29 -21.27 17.46 -10.63
N GLU A 30 -21.92 17.43 -9.48
CA GLU A 30 -21.44 18.08 -8.25
C GLU A 30 -20.13 17.48 -7.75
N ILE A 31 -19.98 16.14 -7.81
CA ILE A 31 -18.70 15.48 -7.50
C ILE A 31 -17.62 15.90 -8.50
N TRP A 32 -17.94 16.00 -9.78
CA TRP A 32 -16.98 16.40 -10.80
C TRP A 32 -16.49 17.83 -10.60
N HIS A 33 -17.38 18.77 -10.30
CA HIS A 33 -17.01 20.15 -9.95
C HIS A 33 -16.10 20.19 -8.71
N ALA A 34 -16.43 19.43 -7.66
CA ALA A 34 -15.58 19.34 -6.48
C ALA A 34 -14.17 18.80 -6.78
N ILE A 35 -14.04 17.82 -7.69
CA ILE A 35 -12.73 17.32 -8.16
C ILE A 35 -11.95 18.42 -8.91
N ILE A 36 -12.62 19.19 -9.76
CA ILE A 36 -12.00 20.31 -10.49
C ILE A 36 -11.51 21.38 -9.52
N ASP A 37 -12.33 21.76 -8.55
CA ASP A 37 -11.99 22.78 -7.54
C ASP A 37 -10.79 22.33 -6.71
N PHE A 38 -10.79 21.07 -6.24
CA PHE A 38 -9.67 20.47 -5.54
C PHE A 38 -8.38 20.49 -6.38
N LYS A 39 -8.45 20.04 -7.64
CA LYS A 39 -7.30 20.06 -8.55
C LYS A 39 -6.78 21.49 -8.75
N THR A 40 -7.67 22.46 -8.91
CA THR A 40 -7.31 23.86 -9.12
C THR A 40 -6.60 24.43 -7.90
N ALA A 41 -7.15 24.20 -6.69
CA ALA A 41 -6.54 24.62 -5.44
C ALA A 41 -5.14 24.00 -5.20
N LEU A 42 -4.99 22.69 -5.48
CA LEU A 42 -3.71 22.00 -5.35
C LEU A 42 -2.69 22.42 -6.41
N THR A 43 -3.15 22.78 -7.61
CA THR A 43 -2.26 23.24 -8.68
C THR A 43 -1.78 24.66 -8.38
N ALA A 44 -2.67 25.56 -7.96
CA ALA A 44 -2.33 26.93 -7.61
C ALA A 44 -1.30 27.03 -6.47
N SER A 45 -1.36 26.09 -5.51
CA SER A 45 -0.39 26.01 -4.41
C SER A 45 0.90 25.25 -4.77
N GLY A 46 1.03 24.69 -5.99
CA GLY A 46 2.14 23.81 -6.38
C GLY A 46 2.14 22.44 -5.69
N ARG A 47 1.19 22.19 -4.77
CA ARG A 47 1.10 20.97 -3.97
C ARG A 47 0.83 19.73 -4.83
N LEU A 48 0.12 19.88 -5.94
CA LEU A 48 -0.17 18.76 -6.85
C LEU A 48 1.11 18.09 -7.37
N GLN A 49 2.12 18.89 -7.75
CA GLN A 49 3.38 18.36 -8.25
C GLN A 49 4.16 17.63 -7.14
N GLN A 50 4.20 18.22 -5.93
CA GLN A 50 4.84 17.60 -4.77
C GLN A 50 4.21 16.25 -4.42
N VAL A 51 2.88 16.19 -4.38
CA VAL A 51 2.15 14.95 -4.09
C VAL A 51 2.44 13.88 -5.14
N ARG A 52 2.44 14.23 -6.43
CA ARG A 52 2.77 13.28 -7.51
C ARG A 52 4.20 12.75 -7.41
N GLN A 53 5.16 13.62 -7.10
CA GLN A 53 6.54 13.20 -6.90
C GLN A 53 6.66 12.24 -5.72
N GLN A 54 6.01 12.57 -4.60
CA GLN A 54 5.98 11.71 -3.42
C GLN A 54 5.34 10.35 -3.72
N GLN A 55 4.20 10.32 -4.42
CA GLN A 55 3.53 9.10 -4.84
C GLN A 55 4.41 8.23 -5.74
N SER A 56 5.17 8.84 -6.65
CA SER A 56 6.10 8.11 -7.52
C SER A 56 7.21 7.43 -6.72
N VAL A 57 7.77 8.13 -5.72
CA VAL A 57 8.82 7.59 -4.84
C VAL A 57 8.26 6.47 -3.96
N GLU A 58 7.07 6.67 -3.39
CA GLU A 58 6.39 5.66 -2.58
C GLU A 58 6.03 4.42 -3.39
N TRP A 59 5.56 4.60 -4.62
CA TRP A 59 5.29 3.50 -5.54
C TRP A 59 6.55 2.70 -5.80
N LEU A 60 7.66 3.36 -6.20
CA LEU A 60 8.91 2.68 -6.47
C LEU A 60 9.40 1.89 -5.26
N ARG A 61 9.35 2.50 -4.06
CA ARG A 61 9.72 1.83 -2.82
C ARG A 61 8.89 0.56 -2.57
N LYS A 62 7.55 0.66 -2.65
CA LYS A 62 6.65 -0.47 -2.41
C LYS A 62 6.87 -1.59 -3.43
N GLN A 63 6.99 -1.24 -4.70
CA GLN A 63 7.24 -2.23 -5.75
C GLN A 63 8.61 -2.89 -5.58
N THR A 64 9.63 -2.15 -5.15
CA THR A 64 10.95 -2.76 -4.87
C THR A 64 10.85 -3.75 -3.70
N GLU A 65 10.16 -3.39 -2.62
CA GLU A 65 9.93 -4.28 -1.48
C GLU A 65 9.14 -5.54 -1.90
N GLU A 66 8.06 -5.37 -2.68
CA GLU A 66 7.24 -6.49 -3.20
C GLU A 66 8.02 -7.41 -4.14
N GLU A 67 8.75 -6.87 -5.12
CA GLU A 67 9.52 -7.66 -6.08
C GLU A 67 10.65 -8.43 -5.41
N VAL A 68 11.38 -7.81 -4.48
CA VAL A 68 12.43 -8.50 -3.72
C VAL A 68 11.85 -9.66 -2.91
N LEU A 69 10.71 -9.46 -2.24
CA LEU A 69 10.04 -10.53 -1.50
C LEU A 69 9.54 -11.63 -2.45
N ASN A 70 8.91 -11.27 -3.57
CA ASN A 70 8.42 -12.23 -4.56
C ASN A 70 9.54 -13.11 -5.09
N HIS A 71 10.69 -12.53 -5.44
CA HIS A 71 11.85 -13.29 -5.89
C HIS A 71 12.40 -14.21 -4.80
N LEU A 72 12.49 -13.72 -3.57
CA LEU A 72 12.97 -14.52 -2.44
C LEU A 72 12.06 -15.73 -2.18
N PHE A 73 10.74 -15.54 -2.17
CA PHE A 73 9.77 -16.61 -1.95
C PHE A 73 9.51 -17.49 -3.18
N ALA A 74 9.89 -17.06 -4.38
CA ALA A 74 9.86 -17.90 -5.57
C ALA A 74 10.98 -18.96 -5.59
N ASN A 75 12.03 -18.78 -4.80
CA ASN A 75 13.08 -19.79 -4.65
C ASN A 75 12.56 -20.98 -3.82
N GLU A 76 12.52 -22.16 -4.44
CA GLU A 76 11.98 -23.38 -3.83
C GLU A 76 12.71 -23.81 -2.55
N ASP A 77 14.03 -23.59 -2.48
CA ASP A 77 14.83 -23.97 -1.31
C ASP A 77 14.56 -23.02 -0.14
N PHE A 78 14.49 -21.71 -0.40
CA PHE A 78 14.11 -20.73 0.62
C PHE A 78 12.69 -20.96 1.12
N ASP A 79 11.71 -21.10 0.22
CA ASP A 79 10.30 -21.30 0.60
C ASP A 79 10.10 -22.60 1.39
N ARG A 80 10.81 -23.67 1.00
CA ARG A 80 10.82 -24.92 1.79
C ARG A 80 11.39 -24.72 3.19
N TYR A 81 12.55 -24.07 3.30
CA TYR A 81 13.18 -23.80 4.58
C TYR A 81 12.32 -22.88 5.46
N TYR A 82 11.74 -21.84 4.87
CA TYR A 82 10.80 -20.93 5.51
C TYR A 82 9.60 -21.65 6.11
N ARG A 83 8.94 -22.52 5.34
CA ARG A 83 7.80 -23.32 5.84
C ARG A 83 8.19 -24.27 6.96
N GLN A 84 9.37 -24.90 6.90
CA GLN A 84 9.87 -25.76 7.98
C GLN A 84 10.10 -24.95 9.26
N THR A 85 10.71 -23.77 9.17
CA THR A 85 10.93 -22.90 10.32
C THR A 85 9.62 -22.42 10.93
N LEU A 86 8.62 -22.05 10.11
CA LEU A 86 7.29 -21.69 10.61
C LEU A 86 6.62 -22.84 11.38
N LEU A 87 6.72 -24.08 10.87
CA LEU A 87 6.20 -25.26 11.56
C LEU A 87 6.91 -25.52 12.88
N ALA A 88 8.24 -25.37 12.92
CA ALA A 88 9.03 -25.54 14.15
C ALA A 88 8.64 -24.51 15.23
N VAL A 89 8.43 -23.24 14.82
CA VAL A 89 7.96 -22.19 15.74
C VAL A 89 6.54 -22.48 16.22
N LYS A 90 5.63 -22.86 15.32
CA LYS A 90 4.24 -23.22 15.66
C LYS A 90 4.16 -24.39 16.64
N ASN A 91 5.06 -25.36 16.50
CA ASN A 91 5.11 -26.55 17.36
C ASN A 91 5.91 -26.30 18.66
N ASN A 92 6.32 -25.07 18.94
CA ASN A 92 7.14 -24.69 20.10
C ASN A 92 8.49 -25.43 20.19
N THR A 93 8.98 -26.02 19.10
CA THR A 93 10.31 -26.66 19.05
C THR A 93 11.40 -25.63 18.78
N LEU A 94 11.03 -24.43 18.33
CA LEU A 94 11.95 -23.34 18.01
C LEU A 94 11.38 -22.00 18.47
N SER A 95 12.19 -21.16 19.10
CA SER A 95 11.74 -19.82 19.49
C SER A 95 11.62 -18.90 18.26
N PRO A 96 10.68 -17.95 18.21
CA PRO A 96 10.57 -17.00 17.09
C PRO A 96 11.87 -16.26 16.79
N ARG A 97 12.63 -15.91 17.84
CA ARG A 97 13.93 -15.24 17.72
C ARG A 97 14.98 -16.14 17.04
N THR A 98 15.02 -17.41 17.40
CA THR A 98 15.91 -18.39 16.75
C THR A 98 15.50 -18.60 15.30
N GLY A 99 14.21 -18.62 15.00
CA GLY A 99 13.69 -18.84 13.65
C GLY A 99 14.05 -17.71 12.71
N LEU A 100 13.88 -16.47 13.16
CA LEU A 100 14.33 -15.30 12.40
C LEU A 100 15.84 -15.35 12.14
N ARG A 101 16.65 -15.67 13.16
CA ARG A 101 18.11 -15.76 13.00
C ARG A 101 18.50 -16.78 11.91
N GLN A 102 17.90 -17.96 11.95
CA GLN A 102 18.14 -19.03 10.97
C GLN A 102 17.76 -18.61 9.54
N LEU A 103 16.61 -17.96 9.38
CA LEU A 103 16.17 -17.45 8.07
C LEU A 103 17.14 -16.36 7.55
N SER A 104 17.58 -15.44 8.42
CA SER A 104 18.55 -14.41 8.04
C SER A 104 19.90 -15.01 7.62
N GLU A 105 20.40 -16.02 8.34
CA GLU A 105 21.64 -16.74 8.00
C GLU A 105 21.54 -17.44 6.64
N PHE A 106 20.39 -18.07 6.35
CA PHE A 106 20.14 -18.69 5.05
C PHE A 106 20.15 -17.66 3.92
N ILE A 107 19.50 -16.51 4.11
CA ILE A 107 19.46 -15.44 3.10
C ILE A 107 20.86 -14.90 2.83
N GLN A 108 21.66 -14.66 3.87
CA GLN A 108 23.05 -14.20 3.73
C GLN A 108 23.89 -15.17 2.89
N THR A 109 23.81 -16.46 3.20
CA THR A 109 24.63 -17.50 2.57
C THR A 109 24.27 -17.75 1.10
N GLN A 110 23.00 -17.59 0.72
CA GLN A 110 22.53 -17.97 -0.61
C GLN A 110 22.46 -16.81 -1.61
N TYR A 111 22.41 -15.56 -1.13
CA TYR A 111 22.19 -14.40 -1.99
C TYR A 111 23.27 -13.31 -1.89
N PHE A 112 24.13 -13.35 -0.86
CA PHE A 112 25.11 -12.30 -0.59
C PHE A 112 26.55 -12.82 -0.42
N ASP A 113 26.77 -14.13 -0.50
CA ASP A 113 28.08 -14.79 -0.62
C ASP A 113 28.36 -15.18 -2.08
#